data_AF-A0A9E5I7H1-F1
#
_entry.id   AF-A0A9E5I7H1-F1
#
_cell.length_a   1.000
_cell.length_b   1.000
_cell.length_c   1.000
_cell.angle_alpha   90.00
_cell.angle_beta   90.00
_cell.angle_gamma   90.00
#
_symmetry.space_group_name_H-M   'P 1'
#
loop_
_entity.id
_entity.type
_entity.pdbx_description
1 polymer ?
#
loop_
_entity_poly.entity_id
_entity_poly.type
_entity_poly.pdbx_seq_one_letter_code
_entity_poly.pdbx_strand_id
1 'polypeptide(L)'
;WAKENRYPQWWGGPVAKVADEWSRTDPRAAVEWSAQLSPGLDQISALVASTSRWSKTDLKEVADFVGRQAPGFPRDIMAGTLAREFGQEDPSSGLKWASLVQDATGRERAAAGAVADVYGKDPAQAATLLQKSGLPVAEQQGVMRRLQGGPWWR
;
A
#
# COMPACT_ATOMS: atom_id res chain seq x y z
N TRP A 1 -15.37 -20.71 -22.58
CA TRP A 1 -15.20 -19.28 -22.88
C TRP A 1 -14.40 -18.49 -21.83
N ALA A 2 -13.79 -19.12 -20.81
CA ALA A 2 -13.09 -18.43 -19.71
C ALA A 2 -11.58 -18.72 -19.59
N LYS A 3 -10.92 -19.26 -20.64
CA LYS A 3 -9.49 -19.62 -20.57
C LYS A 3 -8.59 -19.04 -21.67
N GLU A 4 -9.13 -18.33 -22.66
CA GLU A 4 -8.39 -18.02 -23.89
C GLU A 4 -8.08 -16.55 -24.17
N ASN A 5 -8.38 -15.61 -23.26
CA ASN A 5 -8.21 -14.18 -23.57
C ASN A 5 -7.54 -13.35 -22.46
N ARG A 6 -6.56 -13.91 -21.75
CA ARG A 6 -5.97 -13.26 -20.55
C ARG A 6 -4.77 -12.34 -20.80
N TYR A 7 -4.45 -12.00 -22.06
CA TYR A 7 -3.39 -11.04 -22.36
C TYR A 7 -3.75 -10.18 -23.59
N PRO A 8 -4.50 -9.08 -23.43
CA PRO A 8 -4.67 -8.12 -24.51
C PRO A 8 -3.38 -7.32 -24.69
N GLN A 9 -2.72 -7.53 -25.83
CA GLN A 9 -1.36 -7.05 -26.13
C GLN A 9 -1.31 -5.58 -26.58
N TRP A 10 -2.37 -4.81 -26.37
CA TRP A 10 -2.45 -3.41 -26.81
C TRP A 10 -3.32 -2.58 -25.85
N TRP A 11 -2.71 -1.92 -24.87
CA TRP A 11 -3.32 -0.80 -24.12
C TRP A 11 -2.28 0.27 -23.81
N GLY A 12 -2.14 1.24 -24.71
CA GLY A 12 -1.33 2.45 -24.53
C GLY A 12 -2.03 3.56 -23.73
N GLY A 13 -2.60 3.24 -22.55
CA GLY A 13 -3.15 4.24 -21.61
C GLY A 13 -3.62 3.66 -20.26
N PRO A 14 -3.38 4.38 -19.14
CA PRO A 14 -2.39 4.04 -18.12
C PRO A 14 -2.77 2.78 -17.32
N VAL A 15 -1.83 1.85 -17.20
CA VAL A 15 -1.95 0.52 -16.57
C VAL A 15 -2.76 0.51 -15.26
N ALA A 16 -2.65 1.55 -14.43
CA ALA A 16 -3.41 1.69 -13.18
C ALA A 16 -4.93 1.75 -13.38
N LYS A 17 -5.42 2.37 -14.46
CA LYS A 17 -6.86 2.43 -14.77
C LYS A 17 -7.40 1.05 -15.17
N VAL A 18 -6.62 0.29 -15.94
CA VAL A 18 -6.95 -1.11 -16.26
C VAL A 18 -6.99 -1.95 -14.99
N ALA A 19 -6.02 -1.75 -14.09
CA ALA A 19 -6.00 -2.42 -12.80
C ALA A 19 -7.24 -2.08 -11.95
N ASP A 20 -7.65 -0.81 -11.86
CA ASP A 20 -8.86 -0.40 -11.11
C ASP A 20 -10.14 -0.97 -11.70
N GLU A 21 -10.28 -0.94 -13.04
CA GLU A 21 -11.46 -1.46 -13.74
C GLU A 21 -11.56 -2.98 -13.63
N TRP A 22 -10.44 -3.70 -13.80
CA TRP A 22 -10.42 -5.14 -13.59
C TRP A 22 -10.72 -5.48 -12.13
N SER A 23 -10.18 -4.70 -11.18
CA SER A 23 -10.42 -4.92 -9.76
C SER A 23 -11.87 -4.74 -9.32
N ARG A 24 -12.73 -4.15 -10.16
CA ARG A 24 -14.18 -4.09 -9.91
C ARG A 24 -14.86 -5.46 -10.00
N THR A 25 -14.27 -6.34 -10.80
CA THR A 25 -14.85 -7.63 -11.16
C THR A 25 -14.08 -8.79 -10.55
N ASP A 26 -12.74 -8.69 -10.53
CA ASP A 26 -11.84 -9.68 -9.95
C ASP A 26 -10.62 -8.97 -9.35
N PRO A 27 -10.75 -8.44 -8.12
CA PRO A 27 -9.68 -7.70 -7.45
C PRO A 27 -8.42 -8.53 -7.24
N ARG A 28 -8.58 -9.83 -6.97
CA ARG A 28 -7.46 -10.75 -6.80
C ARG A 28 -6.69 -10.91 -8.10
N ALA A 29 -7.36 -11.22 -9.21
CA ALA A 29 -6.69 -11.41 -10.49
C ALA A 29 -6.00 -10.11 -10.97
N ALA A 30 -6.59 -8.95 -10.70
CA ALA A 30 -5.99 -7.66 -11.03
C ALA A 30 -4.69 -7.40 -10.27
N VAL A 31 -4.64 -7.72 -8.96
CA VAL A 31 -3.39 -7.64 -8.17
C VAL A 31 -2.36 -8.66 -8.67
N GLU A 32 -2.78 -9.91 -8.92
CA GLU A 32 -1.90 -10.97 -9.42
C GLU A 32 -1.27 -10.62 -10.78
N TRP A 33 -2.03 -9.99 -11.69
CA TRP A 33 -1.50 -9.46 -12.94
C TRP A 33 -0.59 -8.26 -12.73
N SER A 34 -0.97 -7.32 -11.86
CA SER A 34 -0.15 -6.14 -11.55
C SER A 34 1.23 -6.55 -11.02
N ALA A 35 1.29 -7.61 -10.20
CA ALA A 35 2.53 -8.17 -9.67
C ALA A 35 3.44 -8.82 -10.75
N GLN A 36 2.90 -9.15 -11.93
CA GLN A 36 3.66 -9.75 -13.05
C GLN A 36 4.20 -8.73 -14.03
N LEU A 37 3.82 -7.46 -13.91
CA LEU A 37 4.33 -6.39 -14.77
C LEU A 37 5.84 -6.20 -14.59
N SER A 38 6.50 -5.67 -15.62
CA SER A 38 7.91 -5.30 -15.53
C SER A 38 8.13 -4.30 -14.38
N PRO A 39 9.21 -4.46 -13.58
CA PRO A 39 9.53 -3.53 -12.51
C PRO A 39 9.61 -2.08 -13.02
N GLY A 40 8.89 -1.18 -12.36
CA GLY A 40 8.82 0.22 -12.75
C GLY A 40 7.55 0.91 -12.27
N LEU A 41 7.35 2.14 -12.76
CA LEU A 41 6.23 3.00 -12.36
C LEU A 41 4.87 2.39 -12.69
N ASP A 42 4.75 1.67 -13.80
CA ASP A 42 3.49 1.01 -14.19
C ASP A 42 3.11 -0.10 -13.22
N GLN A 43 4.07 -0.94 -12.83
CA GLN A 43 3.84 -1.98 -11.82
C GLN A 43 3.43 -1.37 -10.47
N ILE A 44 4.14 -0.34 -10.01
CA ILE A 44 3.81 0.35 -8.75
C ILE A 44 2.38 0.88 -8.82
N SER A 45 2.05 1.63 -9.89
CA SER A 45 0.76 2.29 -10.02
C SER A 45 -0.38 1.28 -10.12
N ALA A 46 -0.18 0.17 -10.83
CA ALA A 46 -1.15 -0.91 -10.95
C ALA A 46 -1.38 -1.63 -9.62
N LEU A 47 -0.31 -1.96 -8.89
CA LEU A 47 -0.39 -2.60 -7.57
C LEU A 47 -1.08 -1.70 -6.56
N VAL A 48 -0.76 -0.40 -6.51
CA VAL A 48 -1.42 0.55 -5.60
C VAL A 48 -2.91 0.65 -5.91
N ALA A 49 -3.27 0.83 -7.18
CA ALA A 49 -4.67 0.97 -7.60
C ALA A 49 -5.49 -0.29 -7.30
N SER A 50 -5.00 -1.46 -7.72
CA SER A 50 -5.71 -2.73 -7.50
C SER A 50 -5.79 -3.13 -6.04
N THR A 51 -4.70 -2.95 -5.26
CA THR A 51 -4.69 -3.28 -3.82
C THR A 51 -5.60 -2.37 -3.02
N SER A 52 -5.59 -1.06 -3.27
CA SER A 52 -6.51 -0.12 -2.61
C SER A 52 -7.96 -0.44 -2.98
N ARG A 53 -8.21 -0.81 -4.24
CA ARG A 53 -9.56 -1.19 -4.67
C ARG A 53 -10.06 -2.47 -4.01
N TRP A 54 -9.22 -3.50 -3.93
CA TRP A 54 -9.54 -4.73 -3.21
C TRP A 54 -9.80 -4.43 -1.72
N SER A 55 -8.96 -3.60 -1.10
CA SER A 55 -9.09 -3.20 0.31
C SER A 55 -10.43 -2.55 0.64
N LYS A 56 -10.99 -1.76 -0.29
CA LYS A 56 -12.32 -1.16 -0.13
C LYS A 56 -13.47 -2.16 -0.20
N THR A 57 -13.23 -3.33 -0.79
CA THR A 57 -14.23 -4.39 -0.94
C THR A 57 -14.13 -5.39 0.21
N ASP A 58 -12.92 -5.87 0.47
CA ASP A 58 -12.62 -6.78 1.59
C ASP A 58 -11.16 -6.58 2.04
N LEU A 59 -10.98 -5.73 3.06
CA LEU A 59 -9.66 -5.44 3.65
C LEU A 59 -9.01 -6.68 4.27
N LYS A 60 -9.81 -7.63 4.78
CA LYS A 60 -9.29 -8.84 5.42
C LYS A 60 -8.76 -9.83 4.39
N GLU A 61 -9.48 -10.02 3.30
CA GLU A 61 -9.07 -10.93 2.23
C GLU A 61 -7.75 -10.48 1.58
N VAL A 62 -7.63 -9.19 1.25
CA VAL A 62 -6.39 -8.65 0.69
C VAL A 62 -5.22 -8.73 1.68
N ALA A 63 -5.48 -8.50 2.98
CA ALA A 63 -4.48 -8.67 4.03
C ALA A 63 -3.98 -10.12 4.10
N ASP A 64 -4.87 -11.10 4.08
CA ASP A 64 -4.50 -12.52 4.05
C ASP A 64 -3.72 -12.88 2.78
N PHE A 65 -4.11 -12.32 1.63
CA PHE A 65 -3.40 -12.52 0.37
C PHE A 65 -1.97 -11.96 0.42
N VAL A 66 -1.79 -10.69 0.82
CA VAL A 66 -0.49 -10.01 0.88
C VAL A 66 0.40 -10.65 1.95
N GLY A 67 -0.19 -11.10 3.07
CA GLY A 67 0.51 -11.80 4.14
C GLY A 67 1.17 -13.11 3.68
N ARG A 68 0.57 -13.79 2.69
CA ARG A 68 1.08 -15.05 2.11
C ARG A 68 2.07 -14.86 0.97
N GLN A 69 2.23 -13.63 0.46
CA GLN A 69 3.20 -13.37 -0.60
C GLN A 69 4.63 -13.46 -0.06
N ALA A 70 5.56 -13.91 -0.90
CA ALA A 70 6.97 -13.88 -0.58
C ALA A 70 7.45 -12.42 -0.41
N PRO A 71 8.39 -12.14 0.52
CA PRO A 71 9.04 -10.84 0.60
C PRO A 71 9.63 -10.42 -0.75
N GLY A 72 9.47 -9.15 -1.10
CA GLY A 72 9.95 -8.61 -2.36
C GLY A 72 9.17 -7.37 -2.80
N PHE A 73 9.64 -6.75 -3.88
CA PHE A 73 9.15 -5.45 -4.33
C PHE A 73 7.63 -5.37 -4.49
N PRO A 74 6.91 -6.32 -5.15
CA PRO A 74 5.46 -6.25 -5.24
C PRO A 74 4.76 -6.29 -3.87
N ARG A 75 5.23 -7.17 -2.97
CA ARG A 75 4.68 -7.28 -1.61
C ARG A 75 4.88 -6.00 -0.82
N ASP A 76 6.04 -5.37 -0.95
CA ASP A 76 6.34 -4.10 -0.27
C ASP A 76 5.38 -2.98 -0.71
N ILE A 77 5.07 -2.89 -2.01
CA ILE A 77 4.08 -1.93 -2.52
C ILE A 77 2.68 -2.20 -1.95
N MET A 78 2.26 -3.47 -1.94
CA MET A 78 0.95 -3.85 -1.39
C MET A 78 0.87 -3.61 0.13
N ALA A 79 1.92 -3.97 0.87
CA ALA A 79 2.02 -3.74 2.31
C ALA A 79 1.99 -2.25 2.66
N GLY A 80 2.69 -1.41 1.88
CA GLY A 80 2.61 0.04 2.03
C GLY A 80 1.22 0.61 1.74
N THR A 81 0.49 0.01 0.79
CA THR A 81 -0.91 0.35 0.52
C THR A 81 -1.80 -0.03 1.71
N LEU A 82 -1.67 -1.26 2.23
CA LEU A 82 -2.40 -1.72 3.41
C LEU A 82 -2.07 -0.93 4.67
N ALA A 83 -0.83 -0.44 4.82
CA ALA A 83 -0.46 0.43 5.94
C ALA A 83 -1.36 1.66 6.01
N ARG A 84 -1.67 2.27 4.86
CA ARG A 84 -2.58 3.41 4.77
C ARG A 84 -4.03 3.01 4.98
N GLU A 85 -4.49 1.90 4.40
CA GLU A 85 -5.90 1.48 4.51
C GLU A 85 -6.25 1.06 5.95
N PHE A 86 -5.42 0.25 6.60
CA PHE A 86 -5.61 -0.04 8.02
C PHE A 86 -5.42 1.19 8.90
N GLY A 87 -4.51 2.10 8.53
CA GLY A 87 -4.22 3.30 9.33
C GLY A 87 -5.39 4.26 9.50
N GLN A 88 -6.36 4.25 8.59
CA GLN A 88 -7.58 5.07 8.68
C GLN A 88 -8.45 4.67 9.87
N GLU A 89 -8.46 3.38 10.25
CA GLU A 89 -9.27 2.84 11.34
C GLU A 89 -8.42 2.45 12.56
N ASP A 90 -7.33 1.73 12.33
CA ASP A 90 -6.35 1.31 13.34
C ASP A 90 -4.92 1.63 12.87
N PRO A 91 -4.39 2.81 13.25
CA PRO A 91 -3.00 3.22 13.02
C PRO A 91 -1.96 2.19 13.47
N SER A 92 -2.25 1.44 14.54
CA SER A 92 -1.32 0.42 15.05
C SER A 92 -1.22 -0.76 14.08
N SER A 93 -2.34 -1.18 13.50
CA SER A 93 -2.35 -2.19 12.43
C SER A 93 -1.71 -1.66 11.16
N GLY A 94 -1.95 -0.40 10.80
CA GLY A 94 -1.26 0.25 9.69
C GLY A 94 0.27 0.24 9.85
N LEU A 95 0.77 0.54 11.06
CA LEU A 95 2.21 0.50 11.37
C LEU A 95 2.79 -0.92 11.30
N LYS A 96 2.03 -1.96 11.66
CA LYS A 96 2.45 -3.36 11.45
C LYS A 96 2.62 -3.67 9.97
N TRP A 97 1.70 -3.23 9.11
CA TRP A 97 1.84 -3.40 7.65
C TRP A 97 3.02 -2.62 7.09
N ALA A 98 3.24 -1.39 7.56
CA ALA A 98 4.42 -0.61 7.19
C ALA A 98 5.72 -1.36 7.51
N SER A 99 5.79 -2.03 8.66
CA SER A 99 6.98 -2.79 9.08
C SER A 99 7.34 -3.96 8.17
N LEU A 100 6.41 -4.44 7.34
CA LEU A 100 6.67 -5.51 6.36
C LEU A 100 7.42 -5.01 5.12
N VAL A 101 7.48 -3.69 4.90
CA VAL A 101 8.22 -3.07 3.80
C VAL A 101 9.72 -3.13 4.12
N GLN A 102 10.51 -3.73 3.23
CA GLN A 102 11.94 -3.97 3.45
C GLN A 102 12.76 -2.69 3.24
N ASP A 103 12.48 -1.95 2.18
CA ASP A 103 13.14 -0.67 1.91
C ASP A 103 12.83 0.35 3.02
N ALA A 104 13.88 0.95 3.59
CA ALA A 104 13.73 1.89 4.70
C ALA A 104 12.91 3.14 4.30
N THR A 105 13.10 3.64 3.08
CA THR A 105 12.36 4.81 2.60
C THR A 105 10.89 4.46 2.34
N GLY A 106 10.63 3.28 1.77
CA GLY A 106 9.29 2.74 1.59
C GLY A 106 8.55 2.52 2.91
N ARG A 107 9.24 1.94 3.90
CA ARG A 107 8.70 1.72 5.25
C ARG A 107 8.37 3.02 5.96
N GLU A 108 9.24 4.01 5.88
CA GLU A 108 8.97 5.36 6.40
C GLU A 108 7.72 5.97 5.74
N ARG A 109 7.60 5.89 4.41
CA ARG A 109 6.41 6.40 3.68
C ARG A 109 5.14 5.66 4.09
N ALA A 110 5.20 4.34 4.21
CA ALA A 110 4.08 3.51 4.64
C ALA A 110 3.65 3.84 6.07
N ALA A 111 4.60 3.99 6.99
CA ALA A 111 4.35 4.36 8.38
C ALA A 111 3.74 5.77 8.49
N ALA A 112 4.20 6.72 7.67
CA ALA A 112 3.59 8.03 7.56
C ALA A 112 2.15 7.95 7.06
N GLY A 113 1.87 7.11 6.06
CA GLY A 113 0.51 6.85 5.59
C GLY A 113 -0.39 6.23 6.67
N ALA A 114 0.16 5.35 7.51
CA ALA A 114 -0.57 4.69 8.59
C ALA A 114 -1.01 5.64 9.72
N VAL A 115 -0.25 6.72 9.97
CA VAL A 115 -0.54 7.67 11.06
C VAL A 115 -0.99 9.05 10.58
N ALA A 116 -1.15 9.26 9.27
CA ALA A 116 -1.46 10.57 8.69
C ALA A 116 -2.75 11.18 9.25
N ASP A 117 -3.81 10.38 9.37
CA ASP A 117 -5.10 10.85 9.87
C ASP A 117 -5.07 11.19 11.36
N VAL A 118 -4.33 10.41 12.15
CA VAL A 118 -4.09 10.73 13.56
C VAL A 118 -3.26 11.98 13.68
N TYR A 119 -2.17 12.10 12.91
CA TYR A 119 -1.30 13.26 12.94
C TYR A 119 -2.06 14.55 12.64
N GLY A 120 -2.99 14.53 11.67
CA GLY A 120 -3.82 15.68 11.35
C GLY A 120 -4.74 16.13 12.49
N LYS A 121 -5.08 15.24 13.43
CA LYS A 121 -5.94 15.52 14.59
C LYS A 121 -5.12 15.79 15.86
N ASP A 122 -4.10 14.98 16.10
CA ASP A 122 -3.21 15.00 17.26
C ASP A 122 -1.80 14.52 16.86
N PRO A 123 -0.89 15.45 16.55
CA PRO A 123 0.51 15.13 16.26
C PRO A 123 1.25 14.41 17.40
N ALA A 124 0.90 14.67 18.65
CA ALA A 124 1.54 14.05 19.81
C ALA A 124 1.11 12.58 19.96
N GLN A 125 -0.16 12.28 19.66
CA GLN A 125 -0.64 10.92 19.60
C GLN A 125 0.03 10.13 18.46
N ALA A 126 0.19 10.73 17.28
CA ALA A 126 0.92 10.10 16.17
C ALA A 126 2.38 9.78 16.54
N ALA A 127 3.08 10.72 17.20
CA ALA A 127 4.43 10.49 17.72
C ALA A 127 4.47 9.32 18.74
N THR A 128 3.48 9.24 19.63
CA THR A 128 3.38 8.15 20.62
C THR A 128 3.17 6.79 19.94
N LEU A 129 2.33 6.73 18.90
CA LEU A 129 2.12 5.51 18.12
C LEU A 129 3.41 5.08 17.40
N LEU A 130 4.14 6.02 16.81
CA LEU A 130 5.43 5.74 16.16
C LEU A 130 6.47 5.21 17.14
N GLN A 131 6.54 5.77 18.36
CA GLN A 131 7.44 5.26 19.39
C GLN A 131 7.09 3.81 19.80
N LYS A 132 5.80 3.50 19.87
CA LYS A 132 5.31 2.14 20.19
C LYS A 132 5.43 1.14 19.04
N SER A 133 5.62 1.62 17.81
CA SER A 133 5.69 0.77 16.61
C SER A 133 6.95 -0.11 16.55
N GLY A 134 8.01 0.26 17.28
CA GLY A 134 9.30 -0.41 17.20
C GLY A 134 10.13 -0.05 15.97
N LEU A 135 9.67 0.88 15.12
CA LEU A 135 10.47 1.41 14.02
C LEU A 135 11.76 2.07 14.53
N PRO A 136 12.87 2.05 13.77
CA PRO A 136 14.09 2.76 14.15
C PRO A 136 13.85 4.25 14.40
N VAL A 137 14.54 4.84 15.38
CA VAL A 137 14.36 6.26 15.76
C VAL A 137 14.54 7.20 14.56
N ALA A 138 15.49 6.89 13.67
CA ALA A 138 15.71 7.66 12.44
C ALA A 138 14.47 7.69 11.53
N GLU A 139 13.77 6.56 11.40
CA GLU A 139 12.53 6.46 10.62
C GLU A 139 11.36 7.13 11.34
N GLN A 140 11.25 7.02 12.66
CA GLN A 140 10.23 7.74 13.43
C GLN A 140 10.35 9.26 13.19
N GLN A 141 11.57 9.79 13.25
CA GLN A 141 11.85 11.20 12.95
C GLN A 141 11.57 11.53 11.47
N GLY A 142 11.92 10.64 10.55
CA GLY A 142 11.64 10.76 9.13
C GLY A 142 10.14 10.87 8.83
N VAL A 143 9.33 10.01 9.44
CA VAL A 143 7.86 10.05 9.38
C VAL A 143 7.34 11.42 9.84
N MET A 144 7.78 11.88 11.02
CA MET A 144 7.31 13.17 11.56
C MET A 144 7.68 14.34 10.67
N ARG A 145 8.93 14.39 10.15
CA ARG A 145 9.35 15.43 9.19
C ARG A 145 8.50 15.40 7.92
N ARG A 146 8.22 14.20 7.42
CA ARG A 146 7.40 13.98 6.22
C ARG A 146 5.95 14.45 6.42
N LEU A 147 5.38 14.26 7.60
CA LEU A 147 4.03 14.72 7.94
C LEU A 147 3.97 16.24 8.19
N GLN A 148 5.04 16.84 8.72
CA GLN A 148 5.17 18.28 8.90
C GLN A 148 5.28 19.06 7.58
N GLY A 149 5.89 18.47 6.56
CA GLY A 149 6.08 19.08 5.23
C GLY A 149 4.80 19.29 4.41
N GLY A 150 3.64 18.97 4.96
CA GLY A 150 2.34 19.05 4.28
C GLY A 150 1.93 17.75 3.57
N PRO A 151 0.70 17.68 3.02
CA PRO A 151 0.17 16.43 2.48
C PRO A 151 0.89 16.04 1.18
N TRP A 152 1.67 14.96 1.24
CA TRP A 152 2.20 14.25 0.05
C TRP A 152 1.23 13.15 -0.43
N TRP A 153 0.11 12.97 0.28
CA TRP A 153 -0.95 11.98 0.05
C TRP A 153 -2.25 12.59 -0.49
N ARG A 154 -2.20 13.86 -0.92
CA ARG A 154 -3.27 14.52 -1.69
C ARG A 154 -2.97 14.42 -3.17
#